data_AF-A0A1G6TXZ8-F1
#
_entry.id   AF-A0A1G6TXZ8-F1
#
_cell.length_a   1.000
_cell.length_b   1.000
_cell.length_c   1.000
_cell.angle_alpha   90.00
_cell.angle_beta   90.00
_cell.angle_gamma   90.00
#
_symmetry.space_group_name_H-M   'P 1'
#
loop_
_entity.id
_entity.type
_entity.pdbx_description
1 polymer ?
#
loop_
_entity_poly.entity_id
_entity_poly.type
_entity_poly.pdbx_seq_one_letter_code
_entity_poly.pdbx_strand_id
1 'polypeptide(L)'
;MPTELHRLGFALAGELIGQSEPRRLTFGRVLLKRRMWRIDGGFPEAADDSFENAGHYLAWRGWGAASGLPRYVFVKCASEPKPIYVDFYNPFAIDLLAKWARKREPLLFSEMQPAPGDLWLADENGRYCCEFRTSHVCLADPAWQATEVREGAA
;
A
#
# COMPACT_ATOMS: atom_id res chain seq x y z
N MET A 1 0.00 19.45 -20.63
CA MET A 1 -1.21 18.82 -20.08
C MET A 1 -1.14 17.32 -20.29
N PRO A 2 -1.62 16.46 -19.39
CA PRO A 2 -1.58 15.01 -19.57
C PRO A 2 -2.36 14.60 -20.83
N THR A 3 -1.79 13.72 -21.64
CA THR A 3 -2.46 13.15 -22.82
C THR A 3 -3.69 12.35 -22.40
N GLU A 4 -4.60 12.10 -23.33
CA GLU A 4 -5.78 11.26 -23.09
C GLU A 4 -5.39 9.84 -22.66
N LEU A 5 -4.36 9.27 -23.29
CA LEU A 5 -3.77 7.99 -22.90
C LEU A 5 -3.16 8.02 -21.48
N HIS A 6 -2.51 9.12 -21.08
CA HIS A 6 -2.05 9.28 -19.70
C HIS A 6 -3.22 9.28 -18.72
N ARG A 7 -4.30 10.01 -19.02
CA ARG A 7 -5.50 10.03 -18.17
C ARG A 7 -6.16 8.66 -18.06
N LEU A 8 -6.30 7.94 -19.17
CA LEU A 8 -6.85 6.60 -19.20
C LEU A 8 -5.95 5.61 -18.43
N GLY A 9 -4.63 5.71 -18.62
CA GLY A 9 -3.65 4.91 -17.90
C GLY A 9 -3.69 5.15 -16.39
N PHE A 10 -3.82 6.41 -15.95
CA PHE A 10 -3.99 6.73 -14.53
C PHE A 10 -5.34 6.29 -13.97
N ALA A 11 -6.42 6.40 -14.75
CA ALA A 11 -7.75 5.93 -14.34
C ALA A 11 -7.75 4.41 -14.17
N LEU A 12 -7.24 3.68 -15.16
CA LEU A 12 -7.14 2.22 -15.14
C LEU A 12 -6.18 1.74 -14.05
N ALA A 13 -5.03 2.42 -13.86
CA ALA A 13 -4.13 2.15 -12.74
C ALA A 13 -4.82 2.47 -11.41
N GLY A 14 -5.59 3.53 -11.30
CA GLY A 14 -6.37 3.88 -10.12
C GLY A 14 -7.41 2.81 -9.77
N GLU A 15 -8.14 2.31 -10.76
CA GLU A 15 -9.14 1.24 -10.59
C GLU A 15 -8.49 -0.11 -10.25
N LEU A 16 -7.41 -0.50 -10.94
CA LEU A 16 -6.75 -1.78 -10.68
C LEU A 16 -5.88 -1.76 -9.42
N ILE A 17 -5.20 -0.65 -9.12
CA ILE A 17 -4.31 -0.53 -7.96
C ILE A 17 -5.09 -0.13 -6.72
N GLY A 18 -6.10 0.73 -6.81
CA GLY A 18 -6.85 1.24 -5.67
C GLY A 18 -7.75 0.21 -4.98
N GLN A 19 -8.10 -0.89 -5.66
CA GLN A 19 -8.94 -1.94 -5.08
C GLN A 19 -8.18 -2.77 -4.05
N SER A 20 -8.87 -3.18 -2.99
CA SER A 20 -8.33 -4.15 -2.04
C SER A 20 -8.02 -5.47 -2.75
N GLU A 21 -6.80 -5.95 -2.62
CA GLU A 21 -6.36 -7.23 -3.18
C GLU A 21 -5.47 -7.90 -2.14
N PRO A 22 -5.97 -8.89 -1.39
CA PRO A 22 -5.23 -9.49 -0.28
C PRO A 22 -4.03 -10.33 -0.74
N ARG A 23 -3.92 -10.63 -2.05
CA ARG A 23 -2.81 -11.36 -2.66
C ARG A 23 -1.72 -10.41 -3.14
N ARG A 24 -0.52 -10.96 -3.27
CA ARG A 24 0.59 -10.30 -3.93
C ARG A 24 0.53 -10.63 -5.42
N LEU A 25 0.44 -9.62 -6.29
CA LEU A 25 0.44 -9.83 -7.74
C LEU A 25 1.85 -9.63 -8.27
N THR A 26 2.39 -10.66 -8.92
CA THR A 26 3.75 -10.66 -9.46
C THR A 26 3.74 -11.01 -10.95
N PHE A 27 4.71 -10.47 -11.68
CA PHE A 27 4.99 -10.84 -13.07
C PHE A 27 6.48 -11.09 -13.22
N GLY A 28 6.86 -12.36 -13.38
CA GLY A 28 8.25 -12.78 -13.30
C GLY A 28 8.87 -12.38 -11.96
N ARG A 29 9.89 -11.52 -12.00
CA ARG A 29 10.58 -10.98 -10.81
C ARG A 29 10.06 -9.62 -10.35
N VAL A 30 9.00 -9.11 -10.98
CA VAL A 30 8.44 -7.79 -10.68
C VAL A 30 7.21 -7.95 -9.79
N LEU A 31 7.22 -7.23 -8.67
CA LEU A 31 6.04 -7.05 -7.84
C LEU A 31 5.15 -5.96 -8.45
N LEU A 32 4.05 -6.35 -9.10
CA LEU A 32 3.10 -5.42 -9.70
C LEU A 32 2.20 -4.78 -8.64
N LYS A 33 1.76 -5.57 -7.66
CA LYS A 33 0.85 -5.09 -6.60
C LYS A 33 1.12 -5.80 -5.28
N ARG A 34 1.31 -4.98 -4.25
CA ARG A 34 1.42 -5.38 -2.85
C ARG A 34 0.08 -5.88 -2.34
N ARG A 35 0.10 -6.77 -1.34
CA ARG A 35 -1.10 -7.15 -0.58
C ARG A 35 -1.74 -5.89 0.01
N MET A 36 -3.05 -5.76 -0.19
CA MET A 36 -3.85 -4.64 0.29
C MET A 36 -5.16 -5.12 0.90
N TRP A 37 -5.57 -4.42 1.95
CA TRP A 37 -6.80 -4.67 2.69
C TRP A 37 -7.55 -3.37 2.84
N ARG A 38 -8.83 -3.40 2.53
CA ARG A 38 -9.76 -2.34 2.91
C ARG A 38 -10.48 -2.76 4.18
N ILE A 39 -10.43 -1.92 5.21
CA ILE A 39 -11.17 -2.13 6.44
C ILE A 39 -12.05 -0.91 6.68
N ASP A 40 -13.36 -1.15 6.74
CA ASP A 40 -14.38 -0.11 6.87
C ASP A 40 -14.72 0.23 8.33
N GLY A 41 -14.33 -0.63 9.27
CA GLY A 41 -14.67 -0.48 10.69
C GLY A 41 -14.17 -1.65 11.54
N GLY A 42 -14.73 -1.80 12.75
CA GLY A 42 -14.31 -2.85 13.70
C GLY A 42 -12.93 -2.59 14.32
N PHE A 43 -12.47 -1.35 14.28
CA PHE A 43 -11.24 -0.93 14.94
C PHE A 43 -11.44 -0.94 16.46
N PRO A 44 -10.40 -1.29 17.25
CA PRO A 44 -10.45 -1.13 18.70
C PRO A 44 -10.68 0.34 19.09
N GLU A 45 -11.35 0.54 20.21
CA GLU A 45 -11.60 1.89 20.73
C GLU A 45 -10.28 2.64 20.98
N ALA A 46 -10.28 3.91 20.61
CA ALA A 46 -9.13 4.77 20.84
C ALA A 46 -9.17 5.30 22.27
N ALA A 47 -8.06 5.19 23.00
CA ALA A 47 -7.92 5.79 24.32
C ALA A 47 -7.42 7.24 24.21
N ASP A 48 -7.81 8.10 25.14
CA ASP A 48 -7.33 9.49 25.20
C ASP A 48 -5.84 9.53 25.61
N ASP A 49 -5.42 8.70 26.58
CA ASP A 49 -4.02 8.49 26.99
C ASP A 49 -3.43 7.21 26.38
N SER A 50 -3.57 7.08 25.05
CA SER A 50 -3.19 5.88 24.28
C SER A 50 -1.76 5.35 24.54
N PHE A 51 -0.78 6.23 24.77
CA PHE A 51 0.62 5.85 24.98
C PHE A 51 0.90 5.15 26.31
N GLU A 52 0.25 5.58 27.40
CA GLU A 52 0.45 5.00 28.74
C GLU A 52 -0.45 3.78 28.98
N ASN A 53 -1.36 3.52 28.05
CA ASN A 53 -2.35 2.45 28.15
C ASN A 53 -1.87 1.17 27.44
N ALA A 54 -1.24 0.27 28.20
CA ALA A 54 -0.83 -1.04 27.69
C ALA A 54 -2.00 -1.86 27.10
N GLY A 55 -3.21 -1.71 27.64
CA GLY A 55 -4.41 -2.36 27.13
C GLY A 55 -4.80 -1.88 25.73
N HIS A 56 -4.67 -0.57 25.47
CA HIS A 56 -4.90 0.02 24.16
C HIS A 56 -3.92 -0.54 23.11
N TYR A 57 -2.61 -0.52 23.43
CA TYR A 57 -1.58 -1.09 22.55
C TYR A 57 -1.84 -2.57 22.25
N LEU A 58 -2.13 -3.39 23.27
CA LEU A 58 -2.40 -4.81 23.10
C LEU A 58 -3.67 -5.09 22.28
N ALA A 59 -4.72 -4.29 22.47
CA ALA A 59 -5.96 -4.42 21.70
C ALA A 59 -5.70 -4.16 20.20
N TRP A 60 -4.97 -3.10 19.87
CA TRP A 60 -4.61 -2.77 18.49
C TRP A 60 -3.66 -3.77 17.83
N ARG A 61 -2.64 -4.23 18.55
CA ARG A 61 -1.73 -5.28 18.07
C ARG A 61 -2.48 -6.61 17.84
N GLY A 62 -3.33 -7.00 18.78
CA GLY A 62 -4.16 -8.21 18.68
C GLY A 62 -5.15 -8.13 17.52
N TRP A 63 -5.80 -6.98 17.35
CA TRP A 63 -6.69 -6.72 16.22
C TRP A 63 -5.98 -6.80 14.87
N GLY A 64 -4.79 -6.21 14.73
CA GLY A 64 -4.01 -6.29 13.50
C GLY A 64 -3.68 -7.73 13.10
N ALA A 65 -3.26 -8.55 14.09
CA ALA A 65 -3.00 -9.97 13.90
C ALA A 65 -4.28 -10.75 13.53
N ALA A 66 -5.39 -10.51 14.23
CA ALA A 66 -6.68 -11.16 13.95
C ALA A 66 -7.25 -10.79 12.56
N SER A 67 -6.92 -9.58 12.08
CA SER A 67 -7.28 -9.10 10.74
C SER A 67 -6.37 -9.65 9.63
N GLY A 68 -5.37 -10.46 9.96
CA GLY A 68 -4.41 -11.04 9.01
C GLY A 68 -3.42 -10.02 8.43
N LEU A 69 -3.25 -8.87 9.09
CA LEU A 69 -2.30 -7.84 8.67
C LEU A 69 -0.87 -8.22 9.10
N PRO A 70 0.14 -7.96 8.25
CA PRO A 70 1.53 -8.11 8.66
C PRO A 70 1.93 -7.04 9.69
N ARG A 71 3.04 -7.26 10.40
CA ARG A 71 3.56 -6.30 11.39
C ARG A 71 3.78 -4.90 10.83
N TYR A 72 4.29 -4.81 9.60
CA TYR A 72 4.66 -3.56 8.95
C TYR A 72 3.70 -3.27 7.79
N VAL A 73 2.96 -2.17 7.89
CA VAL A 73 1.98 -1.75 6.90
C VAL A 73 2.12 -0.26 6.60
N PHE A 74 1.62 0.14 5.43
CA PHE A 74 1.26 1.52 5.18
C PHE A 74 -0.25 1.67 5.19
N VAL A 75 -0.75 2.70 5.86
CA VAL A 75 -2.18 2.97 6.02
C VAL A 75 -2.52 4.29 5.34
N LYS A 76 -3.61 4.29 4.56
CA LYS A 76 -4.14 5.47 3.88
C LYS A 76 -5.62 5.64 4.25
N CYS A 77 -6.02 6.87 4.56
CA CYS A 77 -7.43 7.27 4.58
C CYS A 77 -7.72 8.23 3.42
N ALA A 78 -9.00 8.50 3.13
CA ALA A 78 -9.37 9.36 2.00
C ALA A 78 -8.99 10.83 2.25
N SER A 79 -9.14 11.29 3.50
CA SER A 79 -8.82 12.65 3.90
C SER A 79 -7.33 12.99 3.97
N GLU A 80 -6.43 11.99 3.94
CA GLU A 80 -4.98 12.21 4.05
C GLU A 80 -4.24 11.72 2.78
N PRO A 81 -3.62 12.62 1.99
CA PRO A 81 -3.03 12.26 0.71
C PRO A 81 -1.89 11.23 0.82
N LYS A 82 -1.09 11.31 1.89
CA LYS A 82 0.11 10.49 2.07
C LYS A 82 -0.16 9.34 3.06
N PRO A 83 0.14 8.08 2.69
CA PRO A 83 0.05 6.98 3.63
C PRO A 83 1.02 7.16 4.80
N ILE A 84 0.61 6.71 5.98
CA ILE A 84 1.48 6.60 7.16
C ILE A 84 2.06 5.21 7.26
N TYR A 85 3.29 5.11 7.74
CA TYR A 85 3.90 3.83 8.10
C TYR A 85 3.44 3.42 9.50
N VAL A 86 3.03 2.16 9.65
CA VAL A 86 2.64 1.57 10.92
C VAL A 86 3.42 0.28 11.17
N ASP A 87 4.18 0.27 12.26
CA ASP A 87 4.68 -0.94 12.91
C ASP A 87 3.72 -1.27 14.06
N PHE A 88 3.02 -2.40 14.00
CA PHE A 88 2.11 -2.85 15.08
C PHE A 88 2.82 -3.11 16.41
N TYR A 89 4.16 -3.10 16.45
CA TYR A 89 4.96 -3.22 17.67
C TYR A 89 5.50 -1.86 18.16
N ASN A 90 5.16 -0.77 17.48
CA ASN A 90 5.50 0.59 17.89
C ASN A 90 4.24 1.29 18.43
N PRO A 91 4.14 1.56 19.75
CA PRO A 91 2.97 2.21 20.33
C PRO A 91 2.68 3.59 19.71
N PHE A 92 3.71 4.37 19.36
CA PHE A 92 3.52 5.68 18.72
C PHE A 92 2.84 5.58 17.34
N ALA A 93 3.12 4.50 16.60
CA ALA A 93 2.48 4.26 15.32
C ALA A 93 1.01 3.82 15.48
N ILE A 94 0.71 3.07 16.55
CA ILE A 94 -0.65 2.69 16.93
C ILE A 94 -1.46 3.92 17.32
N ASP A 95 -0.91 4.85 18.11
CA ASP A 95 -1.61 6.08 18.51
C ASP A 95 -2.05 6.90 17.29
N LEU A 96 -1.19 7.00 16.27
CA LEU A 96 -1.50 7.68 15.02
C LEU A 96 -2.59 6.94 14.23
N LEU A 97 -2.50 5.60 14.14
CA LEU A 97 -3.51 4.78 13.49
C LEU A 97 -4.89 4.90 14.18
N ALA A 98 -4.92 4.86 15.52
CA ALA A 98 -6.13 5.00 16.31
C ALA A 98 -6.79 6.37 16.12
N LYS A 99 -5.99 7.45 16.03
CA LYS A 99 -6.47 8.79 15.66
C LYS A 99 -7.16 8.81 14.30
N TRP A 100 -6.61 8.10 13.31
CA TRP A 100 -7.21 8.02 11.98
C TRP A 100 -8.48 7.17 11.98
N ALA A 101 -8.51 6.06 12.72
CA ALA A 101 -9.69 5.22 12.85
C ALA A 101 -10.89 5.94 13.47
N ARG A 102 -10.66 6.91 14.38
CA ARG A 102 -11.74 7.76 14.93
C ARG A 102 -12.47 8.59 13.89
N LYS A 103 -11.86 8.89 12.73
CA LYS A 103 -12.53 9.60 11.64
C LYS A 103 -13.67 8.78 11.01
N ARG A 104 -13.76 7.47 11.32
CA ARG A 104 -14.76 6.52 10.78
C ARG A 104 -14.82 6.50 9.25
N GLU A 105 -13.68 6.79 8.63
CA GLU A 105 -13.46 6.60 7.20
C GLU A 105 -12.85 5.21 6.96
N PRO A 106 -13.11 4.60 5.79
CA PRO A 106 -12.40 3.40 5.36
C PRO A 106 -10.88 3.59 5.37
N LEU A 107 -10.17 2.65 5.98
CA LEU A 107 -8.72 2.62 5.99
C LEU A 107 -8.22 1.56 5.00
N LEU A 108 -7.33 1.99 4.11
CA LEU A 108 -6.63 1.12 3.17
C LEU A 108 -5.25 0.79 3.73
N PHE A 109 -5.05 -0.50 4.02
CA PHE A 109 -3.79 -1.05 4.47
C PHE A 109 -3.07 -1.65 3.28
N SER A 110 -1.76 -1.46 3.20
CA SER A 110 -0.89 -2.16 2.25
C SER A 110 0.31 -2.73 3.00
N GLU A 111 0.78 -3.91 2.62
CA GLU A 111 2.00 -4.46 3.21
C GLU A 111 3.19 -3.51 2.95
N MET A 112 4.11 -3.40 3.91
CA MET A 112 5.43 -2.87 3.62
C MET A 112 6.23 -3.96 2.89
N GLN A 113 6.54 -3.71 1.62
CA GLN A 113 7.41 -4.57 0.83
C GLN A 113 8.36 -3.69 0.00
N PRO A 114 9.70 -3.85 0.13
CA PRO A 114 10.41 -4.75 1.05
C PRO A 114 10.13 -4.44 2.53
N ALA A 115 10.06 -5.47 3.38
CA ALA A 115 10.00 -5.29 4.84
C ALA A 115 11.34 -4.73 5.37
N PRO A 116 11.41 -4.18 6.59
CA PRO A 116 12.65 -3.60 7.12
C PRO A 116 13.88 -4.54 7.08
N GLY A 117 13.65 -5.85 7.27
CA GLY A 117 14.71 -6.87 7.17
C GLY A 117 15.17 -7.16 5.74
N ASP A 118 14.34 -6.84 4.75
CA ASP A 118 14.57 -7.12 3.31
C ASP A 118 15.11 -5.89 2.57
N LEU A 119 15.37 -4.78 3.27
CA LEU A 119 15.96 -3.58 2.69
C LEU A 119 17.39 -3.87 2.23
N TRP A 120 17.63 -3.72 0.92
CA TRP A 120 18.88 -4.12 0.27
C TRP A 120 19.97 -3.03 0.33
N LEU A 121 19.60 -1.75 0.38
CA LEU A 121 20.55 -0.65 0.54
C LEU A 121 20.93 -0.54 2.03
N ALA A 122 22.20 -0.73 2.33
CA ALA A 122 22.71 -0.72 3.70
C ALA A 122 24.15 -0.22 3.78
N ASP A 123 24.53 0.32 4.94
CA ASP A 123 25.89 0.71 5.33
C ASP A 123 26.13 0.36 6.82
N GLU A 124 27.22 0.84 7.43
CA GLU A 124 27.53 0.61 8.84
C GLU A 124 26.48 1.17 9.83
N ASN A 125 25.65 2.12 9.41
CA ASN A 125 24.64 2.77 10.24
C ASN A 125 23.26 2.11 10.13
N GLY A 126 23.02 1.26 9.12
CA GLY A 126 21.80 0.48 9.02
C GLY A 126 21.32 0.23 7.60
N ARG A 127 20.00 0.04 7.46
CA ARG A 127 19.32 -0.23 6.19
C ARG A 127 18.40 0.92 5.81
N TYR A 128 18.29 1.18 4.52
CA TYR A 128 17.60 2.35 4.00
C TYR A 128 16.52 1.98 3.00
N CYS A 129 15.39 2.70 3.06
CA CYS A 129 14.45 2.73 1.97
C CYS A 129 15.06 3.49 0.79
N CYS A 130 14.95 2.94 -0.42
CA CYS A 130 15.40 3.58 -1.64
C CYS A 130 14.44 3.31 -2.79
N GLU A 131 14.40 4.21 -3.76
CA GLU A 131 13.58 4.09 -4.96
C GLU A 131 14.44 4.48 -6.17
N PHE A 132 14.39 3.67 -7.22
CA PHE A 132 14.93 4.04 -8.52
C PHE A 132 13.83 4.69 -9.35
N ARG A 133 14.13 5.88 -9.89
CA ARG A 133 13.25 6.56 -10.85
C ARG A 133 13.87 6.45 -12.23
N THR A 134 13.19 5.75 -13.13
CA THR A 134 13.66 5.54 -14.51
C THR A 134 12.65 6.10 -15.50
N SER A 135 13.15 6.46 -16.69
CA SER A 135 12.35 6.84 -17.85
C SER A 135 12.59 5.81 -18.94
N HIS A 136 11.50 5.31 -19.54
CA HIS A 136 11.57 4.36 -20.64
C HIS A 136 11.06 5.06 -21.90
N VAL A 137 11.83 4.97 -23.00
CA VAL A 137 11.39 5.41 -24.31
C VAL A 137 11.16 4.18 -25.17
N CYS A 138 9.97 4.06 -25.75
CA CYS A 138 9.72 3.08 -26.79
C CYS A 138 10.37 3.61 -28.07
N LEU A 139 11.57 3.11 -28.37
CA LEU A 139 12.12 3.26 -29.70
C LEU A 139 11.30 2.29 -30.54
N ALA A 140 10.47 2.82 -31.44
CA ALA A 140 9.70 1.99 -32.36
C ALA A 140 10.66 0.97 -32.99
N ASP A 141 10.41 -0.31 -32.74
CA ASP A 141 10.98 -1.34 -33.59
C ASP A 141 10.29 -1.18 -34.95
N PRO A 142 11.03 -0.91 -36.05
CA PRO A 142 10.43 -0.85 -37.38
C PRO A 142 9.65 -2.14 -37.74
N ALA A 143 9.93 -3.25 -37.06
CA ALA A 143 9.25 -4.53 -37.22
C ALA A 143 8.02 -4.74 -36.32
N TRP A 144 7.79 -3.89 -35.30
CA TRP A 144 6.59 -4.00 -34.47
C TRP A 144 5.39 -3.42 -35.21
N GLN A 145 4.61 -4.30 -35.84
CA GLN A 145 3.28 -3.99 -36.36
C GLN A 145 2.27 -4.41 -35.29
N ALA A 146 1.44 -3.46 -34.82
CA ALA A 146 0.34 -3.78 -33.93
C ALA A 146 -0.54 -4.83 -34.60
N THR A 147 -0.64 -6.03 -34.01
CA THR A 147 -1.59 -7.05 -34.49
C THR A 147 -2.98 -6.45 -34.38
N GLU A 148 -3.65 -6.26 -35.53
CA GLU A 148 -5.06 -5.89 -35.56
C GLU A 148 -5.82 -6.86 -34.67
N VAL A 149 -6.48 -6.32 -33.64
CA VAL A 149 -7.47 -7.07 -32.89
C VAL A 149 -8.59 -7.34 -33.88
N ARG A 150 -8.66 -8.58 -34.39
CA ARG A 150 -9.80 -9.03 -35.17
C ARG A 150 -11.02 -8.95 -34.28
N GLU A 151 -11.87 -7.97 -34.51
CA GLU A 151 -13.23 -7.97 -34.00
C GLU A 151 -13.89 -9.26 -34.48
N GLY A 152 -14.05 -10.21 -33.57
CA GLY A 152 -14.81 -11.43 -33.83
C GLY A 152 -16.23 -11.03 -34.17
N ALA A 153 -16.66 -11.40 -35.38
CA ALA A 153 -18.05 -11.36 -35.79
C ALA A 153 -18.93 -12.12 -34.78
N ALA A 154 -20.11 -11.54 -34.55
CA ALA A 154 -21.20 -12.06 -33.73
C ALA A 154 -21.64 -13.49 -34.10
#